data_AF-A0A2V7JG57-F1
#
_entry.id   AF-A0A2V7JG57-F1
#
_cell.length_a   1.000
_cell.length_b   1.000
_cell.length_c   1.000
_cell.angle_alpha   90.00
_cell.angle_beta   90.00
_cell.angle_gamma   90.00
#
_symmetry.space_group_name_H-M   'P 1'
#
loop_
_entity.id
_entity.type
_entity.pdbx_description
1 polymer ?
#
loop_
_entity_poly.entity_id
_entity_poly.type
_entity_poly.pdbx_seq_one_letter_code
_entity_poly.pdbx_strand_id
1 'polypeptide(L)'
;MRRPIGATTGFDALEQSCLKEAGNILSGAYMNALSDFMGMLLLPSVPSLVVDLSAAVLTTTYLNFGHERDFVFCVETEFHIDSGEGLRGDFLLLPDLASLKAIFDAIRLT
;
A
#
# COMPACT_ATOMS: atom_id res chain seq x y z
N MET A 1 -20.45 4.42 14.72
CA MET A 1 -20.62 3.19 13.91
C MET A 1 -21.23 2.11 14.79
N ARG A 2 -22.35 1.48 14.40
CA ARG A 2 -23.09 0.48 15.21
C ARG A 2 -23.56 -0.71 14.36
N ARG A 3 -22.69 -1.21 13.47
CA ARG A 3 -22.97 -2.44 12.72
C ARG A 3 -22.48 -3.65 13.53
N PRO A 4 -23.20 -4.78 13.49
CA PRO A 4 -22.66 -6.03 14.02
C PRO A 4 -21.39 -6.42 13.25
N ILE A 5 -20.46 -7.10 13.93
CA ILE A 5 -19.19 -7.55 13.35
C ILE A 5 -19.47 -8.41 12.10
N GLY A 6 -18.73 -8.18 11.02
CA GLY A 6 -18.87 -8.93 9.76
C GLY A 6 -20.05 -8.52 8.87
N ALA A 7 -20.86 -7.54 9.26
CA ALA A 7 -22.02 -7.09 8.48
C ALA A 7 -21.73 -5.94 7.49
N THR A 8 -20.46 -5.66 7.21
CA THR A 8 -20.06 -4.59 6.28
C THR A 8 -20.39 -5.00 4.85
N THR A 9 -21.33 -4.29 4.23
CA THR A 9 -21.70 -4.46 2.81
C THR A 9 -21.16 -3.35 1.90
N GLY A 10 -20.60 -2.30 2.50
CA GLY A 10 -20.06 -1.14 1.81
C GLY A 10 -19.75 -0.01 2.78
N PHE A 11 -19.01 0.99 2.30
CA PHE A 11 -18.54 2.12 3.08
C PHE A 11 -19.30 3.41 2.71
N ASP A 12 -19.82 4.11 3.70
CA ASP A 12 -20.36 5.46 3.54
C ASP A 12 -19.25 6.51 3.30
N ALA A 13 -19.62 7.76 3.05
CA ALA A 13 -18.65 8.81 2.74
C ALA A 13 -17.64 9.06 3.88
N LEU A 14 -18.07 8.94 5.13
CA LEU A 14 -17.20 9.14 6.30
C LEU A 14 -16.27 7.95 6.48
N GLU A 15 -16.78 6.73 6.35
CA GLU A 15 -16.02 5.47 6.37
C GLU A 15 -14.95 5.46 5.27
N GLN A 16 -15.29 5.87 4.04
CA GLN A 16 -14.32 6.01 2.95
C GLN A 16 -13.27 7.08 3.23
N SER A 17 -13.65 8.21 3.83
CA SER A 17 -12.69 9.25 4.20
C SER A 17 -11.72 8.77 5.28
N CYS A 18 -12.22 8.05 6.30
CA CYS A 18 -11.38 7.45 7.32
C CYS A 18 -10.41 6.43 6.73
N LEU A 19 -10.86 5.60 5.78
CA LEU A 19 -10.00 4.62 5.12
C LEU A 19 -8.91 5.29 4.28
N LYS A 20 -9.24 6.39 3.56
CA LYS A 20 -8.25 7.18 2.83
C LYS A 20 -7.21 7.80 3.76
N GLU A 21 -7.62 8.35 4.90
CA GLU A 21 -6.69 8.93 5.87
C GLU A 21 -5.79 7.86 6.49
N ALA A 22 -6.34 6.71 6.88
CA ALA A 22 -5.56 5.58 7.35
C ALA A 22 -4.55 5.11 6.30
N GLY A 23 -4.98 4.98 5.04
CA GLY A 23 -4.10 4.64 3.92
C GLY A 23 -3.00 5.69 3.68
N ASN A 24 -3.32 6.98 3.82
CA ASN A 24 -2.36 8.08 3.69
C ASN A 24 -1.30 8.03 4.80
N ILE A 25 -1.71 7.82 6.05
CA ILE A 25 -0.80 7.67 7.20
C ILE A 25 0.14 6.47 7.01
N LEU A 26 -0.42 5.31 6.65
CA LEU A 26 0.36 4.08 6.47
C LEU A 26 1.33 4.19 5.29
N SER A 27 0.87 4.70 4.16
CA SER A 27 1.72 4.91 2.98
C SER A 27 2.83 5.92 3.27
N GLY A 28 2.50 7.01 3.97
CA GLY A 28 3.48 8.02 4.39
C GLY A 28 4.54 7.45 5.32
N ALA A 29 4.14 6.66 6.33
CA ALA A 29 5.09 5.98 7.22
C ALA A 29 6.01 5.03 6.45
N TYR A 30 5.45 4.24 5.53
CA TYR A 30 6.23 3.31 4.71
C TYR A 30 7.21 4.03 3.78
N MET A 31 6.77 5.08 3.09
CA MET A 31 7.62 5.85 2.19
C MET A 31 8.69 6.65 2.92
N ASN A 32 8.41 7.14 4.13
CA ASN A 32 9.43 7.78 4.97
C ASN A 32 10.50 6.77 5.36
N ALA A 33 10.12 5.59 5.86
CA ALA A 33 11.07 4.55 6.20
C ALA A 33 11.90 4.08 5.00
N LEU A 34 11.26 3.93 3.83
CA LEU A 34 11.95 3.59 2.58
C LEU A 34 12.88 4.71 2.11
N SER A 35 12.46 5.97 2.22
CA SER A 35 13.27 7.15 1.90
C SER A 35 14.53 7.21 2.77
N ASP A 36 14.37 7.02 4.09
CA ASP A 36 15.47 6.99 5.05
C ASP A 36 16.44 5.83 4.77
N PHE A 37 15.89 4.65 4.43
CA PHE A 37 16.68 3.47 4.09
C PHE A 37 17.52 3.65 2.82
N MET A 38 16.96 4.33 1.81
CA MET A 38 17.66 4.59 0.54
C MET A 38 18.48 5.89 0.55
N GLY A 39 18.28 6.76 1.54
CA GLY A 39 18.83 8.12 1.52
C GLY A 39 18.31 8.97 0.36
N MET A 40 17.09 8.69 -0.11
CA MET A 40 16.46 9.34 -1.28
C MET A 40 15.15 10.02 -0.86
N LEU A 41 14.83 11.16 -1.48
CA LEU A 41 13.53 11.81 -1.29
C LEU A 41 12.47 11.13 -2.18
N LEU A 42 11.48 10.48 -1.57
CA LEU A 42 10.29 9.99 -2.27
C LEU A 42 9.15 11.01 -2.15
N LEU A 43 8.57 11.38 -3.30
CA LEU A 43 7.44 12.32 -3.37
C LEU A 43 6.18 11.58 -3.83
N PRO A 44 5.29 11.19 -2.89
CA PRO A 44 4.05 10.55 -3.27
C PRO A 44 3.03 11.49 -3.91
N SER A 45 2.22 10.91 -4.78
CA SER A 45 0.95 11.51 -5.19
C SER A 45 -0.16 11.20 -4.17
N VAL A 46 -1.31 11.86 -4.33
CA VAL A 46 -2.48 11.61 -3.47
C VAL A 46 -2.98 10.18 -3.68
N PRO A 47 -3.23 9.40 -2.62
CA PRO A 47 -3.71 8.02 -2.75
C PRO A 47 -5.12 7.97 -3.34
N SER A 48 -5.35 7.00 -4.22
CA SER A 48 -6.69 6.63 -4.68
C SER A 48 -7.23 5.46 -3.85
N LEU A 49 -8.54 5.46 -3.61
CA LEU A 49 -9.22 4.36 -2.92
C LEU A 49 -10.07 3.58 -3.93
N VAL A 50 -9.83 2.28 -4.02
CA VAL A 50 -10.64 1.33 -4.80
C VAL A 50 -11.04 0.19 -3.88
N VAL A 51 -12.31 -0.18 -3.89
CA VAL A 51 -12.86 -1.30 -3.11
C VAL A 51 -13.52 -2.25 -4.09
N ASP A 52 -12.89 -3.40 -4.32
CA ASP A 52 -13.36 -4.43 -5.22
C ASP A 52 -12.77 -5.79 -4.81
N LEU A 53 -13.08 -6.85 -5.55
CA LEU A 53 -12.37 -8.12 -5.47
C LEU A 53 -10.88 -7.91 -5.71
N SER A 54 -10.05 -8.53 -4.88
CA SER A 54 -8.58 -8.39 -4.93
C SER A 54 -8.01 -8.63 -6.32
N ALA A 55 -8.50 -9.65 -7.03
CA ALA A 55 -8.11 -9.95 -8.41
C ALA A 55 -8.41 -8.80 -9.39
N ALA A 56 -9.54 -8.10 -9.24
CA ALA A 56 -9.91 -6.95 -10.06
C ALA A 56 -9.00 -5.75 -9.79
N VAL A 57 -8.68 -5.49 -8.51
CA VAL A 57 -7.75 -4.42 -8.10
C VAL A 57 -6.34 -4.66 -8.66
N LEU A 58 -5.83 -5.89 -8.53
CA LEU A 58 -4.50 -6.26 -9.05
C LEU A 58 -4.45 -6.19 -10.58
N THR A 59 -5.48 -6.69 -11.26
CA THR A 59 -5.57 -6.63 -12.73
C THR A 59 -5.58 -5.18 -13.23
N THR A 60 -6.36 -4.32 -12.58
CA THR A 60 -6.44 -2.90 -12.93
C THR A 60 -5.10 -2.20 -12.70
N THR A 61 -4.43 -2.49 -11.58
CA THR A 61 -3.07 -1.97 -11.30
C THR A 61 -2.08 -2.42 -12.36
N TYR A 62 -2.09 -3.70 -12.72
CA TYR A 62 -1.20 -4.25 -13.75
C TYR A 62 -1.41 -3.58 -15.11
N LEU A 63 -2.66 -3.43 -15.55
CA LEU A 63 -3.00 -2.80 -16.83
C LEU A 63 -2.61 -1.31 -16.88
N ASN A 64 -2.74 -0.58 -15.77
CA ASN A 64 -2.47 0.86 -15.73
C ASN A 64 -0.98 1.21 -15.66
N PHE A 65 -0.15 0.33 -15.10
CA PHE A 65 1.23 0.65 -14.75
C PHE A 65 2.29 -0.14 -15.55
N GLY A 66 1.88 -0.82 -16.62
CA GLY A 66 2.75 -1.29 -17.70
C GLY A 66 3.07 -2.80 -17.68
N HIS A 67 3.38 -3.32 -18.86
CA HIS A 67 3.60 -4.75 -19.14
C HIS A 67 4.96 -5.31 -18.67
N GLU A 68 5.87 -4.46 -18.20
CA GLU A 68 7.24 -4.85 -17.79
C GLU A 68 7.46 -4.53 -16.31
N ARG A 69 6.81 -5.28 -15.42
CA ARG A 69 7.11 -5.29 -13.99
C ARG A 69 7.47 -6.70 -13.57
N ASP A 70 8.75 -7.03 -13.69
CA ASP A 70 9.27 -8.36 -13.37
C ASP A 70 9.32 -8.62 -11.86
N PHE A 71 9.27 -7.55 -11.06
CA PHE A 71 9.47 -7.63 -9.62
C PHE A 71 8.38 -6.86 -8.85
N VAL A 72 7.92 -7.47 -7.77
CA VAL A 72 7.03 -6.86 -6.78
C VAL A 72 7.65 -7.08 -5.41
N PHE A 73 7.80 -6.00 -4.66
CA PHE A 73 8.10 -6.09 -3.23
C PHE A 73 6.79 -6.20 -2.47
N CYS A 74 6.62 -7.32 -1.77
CA CYS A 74 5.49 -7.55 -0.89
C CYS A 74 5.98 -7.44 0.56
N VAL A 75 5.37 -6.55 1.34
CA VAL A 75 5.59 -6.45 2.78
C VAL A 75 4.30 -6.73 3.51
N GLU A 76 4.24 -7.92 4.11
CA GLU A 76 3.15 -8.30 5.01
C GLU A 76 3.24 -7.48 6.29
N THR A 77 2.11 -6.91 6.70
CA THR A 77 1.95 -6.04 7.86
C THR A 77 0.87 -6.61 8.77
N GLU A 78 1.19 -6.78 10.06
CA GLU A 78 0.23 -7.19 11.07
C GLU A 78 0.04 -6.05 12.09
N PHE A 79 -1.19 -5.57 12.20
CA PHE A 79 -1.60 -4.55 13.16
C PHE A 79 -2.12 -5.24 14.43
N HIS A 80 -1.44 -4.99 15.54
CA HIS A 80 -1.89 -5.43 16.86
C HIS A 80 -2.80 -4.36 17.47
N ILE A 81 -4.02 -4.76 17.82
CA ILE A 81 -5.02 -3.89 18.44
C ILE A 81 -5.38 -4.51 19.79
N ASP A 82 -5.21 -3.74 20.88
CA ASP A 82 -5.30 -4.23 22.27
C ASP A 82 -6.58 -5.00 22.61
N SER A 83 -7.67 -4.79 21.88
CA SER A 83 -9.01 -5.33 22.20
C SER A 83 -9.66 -6.12 21.07
N GLY A 84 -8.90 -6.63 20.09
CA GLY A 84 -9.47 -7.35 18.95
C GLY A 84 -8.52 -8.36 18.31
N GLU A 85 -9.03 -9.11 17.32
CA GLU A 85 -8.15 -9.86 16.43
C GLU A 85 -7.26 -8.89 15.66
N GLY A 86 -5.98 -9.27 15.48
CA GLY A 86 -5.04 -8.47 14.70
C GLY A 86 -5.51 -8.31 13.26
N LEU A 87 -5.20 -7.17 12.65
CA LEU A 87 -5.49 -6.93 11.24
C LEU A 87 -4.24 -7.23 10.42
N ARG A 88 -4.33 -8.12 9.44
CA ARG A 88 -3.27 -8.34 8.46
C ARG A 88 -3.54 -7.56 7.18
N GLY A 89 -2.48 -7.08 6.57
CA GLY A 89 -2.54 -6.42 5.27
C GLY A 89 -1.19 -6.47 4.57
N ASP A 90 -1.20 -6.29 3.26
CA ASP A 90 0.00 -6.32 2.43
C ASP A 90 0.26 -4.93 1.85
N PHE A 91 1.51 -4.49 1.94
CA PHE A 91 2.00 -3.36 1.18
C PHE A 91 2.73 -3.87 -0.06
N LEU A 92 2.19 -3.55 -1.24
CA LEU A 92 2.78 -3.95 -2.52
C LEU A 92 3.46 -2.75 -3.17
N LEU A 93 4.77 -2.83 -3.34
CA LEU A 93 5.55 -1.89 -4.13
C LEU A 93 5.92 -2.54 -5.46
N LEU A 94 5.49 -1.92 -6.55
CA LEU A 94 5.72 -2.38 -7.91
C LEU A 94 6.69 -1.37 -8.57
N PRO A 95 8.01 -1.58 -8.51
CA PRO A 95 8.96 -0.71 -9.21
C PRO A 95 9.02 -1.07 -10.70
N ASP A 96 9.36 -0.10 -11.54
CA ASP A 96 9.93 -0.40 -12.87
C ASP A 96 11.42 -0.75 -12.75
N LEU A 97 12.03 -1.25 -13.83
CA LEU A 97 13.44 -1.66 -13.82
C LEU A 97 14.40 -0.53 -13.43
N ALA A 98 14.10 0.72 -13.83
CA ALA A 98 14.92 1.88 -13.51
C ALA A 98 14.86 2.20 -12.00
N SER A 99 13.66 2.17 -11.43
CA SER A 99 13.42 2.35 -10.00
C SER A 99 14.06 1.24 -9.18
N LEU A 100 13.94 -0.02 -9.64
CA LEU A 100 14.56 -1.17 -8.99
C LEU A 100 16.09 -1.02 -8.92
N LYS A 101 16.71 -0.62 -10.03
CA LYS A 101 18.14 -0.32 -10.09
C LYS A 101 18.52 0.79 -9.10
N ALA A 102 17.77 1.89 -9.07
CA ALA A 102 18.02 2.99 -8.14
C ALA A 102 17.93 2.56 -6.67
N ILE A 103 16.96 1.69 -6.33
CA ILE A 103 16.81 1.13 -4.99
C ILE A 103 18.04 0.28 -4.63
N PHE A 104 18.51 -0.60 -5.53
CA PHE A 104 19.67 -1.48 -5.28
C PHE A 104 20.99 -0.73 -5.19
N ASP A 105 21.20 0.27 -6.04
CA ASP A 105 22.38 1.13 -6.00
C ASP A 105 22.41 1.93 -4.67
N ALA A 106 21.27 2.41 -4.19
CA ALA A 106 21.16 3.14 -2.92
C ALA A 106 21.57 2.30 -1.71
N ILE A 107 21.26 0.99 -1.72
CA ILE A 107 21.58 0.07 -0.63
C ILE A 107 22.89 -0.71 -0.84
N ARG A 108 23.67 -0.34 -1.86
CA ARG A 108 25.00 -0.90 -2.19
C ARG A 108 24.99 -2.41 -2.46
N LEU A 109 23.93 -2.90 -3.08
CA LEU A 109 23.85 -4.29 -3.54
C LEU A 109 24.39 -4.48 -4.97
N THR A 110 24.58 -3.38 -5.71
CA THR A 110 25.19 -3.30 -7.05
C THR A 110 26.18 -2.15 -7.11
#